data_AF-A0A851PFY0-F1
#
_entry.id   AF-A0A851PFY0-F1
#
_cell.length_a   1.000
_cell.length_b   1.000
_cell.length_c   1.000
_cell.angle_alpha   90.00
_cell.angle_beta   90.00
_cell.angle_gamma   90.00
#
_symmetry.space_group_name_H-M   'P 1'
#
loop_
_entity.id
_entity.type
_entity.pdbx_description
1 polymer ?
#
loop_
_entity_poly.entity_id
_entity_poly.type
_entity_poly.pdbx_seq_one_letter_code
_entity_poly.pdbx_strand_id
1 'polypeptide(L)' 'GCILEGKLYPFGEILRTHNCFRCSCKQKEMFCCSLFHTPIGYDKENCKVVFNNQTCNYDVVQKSDPSKECAVYSCV' A
#
# COMPACT_ATOMS: atom_id res chain seq x y z
N GLY A 1 5.65 -7.13 22.96
CA GLY A 1 5.12 -6.44 21.77
C GLY A 1 6.14 -6.52 20.65
N CYS A 2 5.79 -6.10 19.45
CA CYS A 2 6.67 -6.10 18.28
C CYS A 2 7.08 -4.68 17.94
N ILE A 3 8.30 -4.49 17.44
CA ILE A 3 8.77 -3.18 16.96
C ILE A 3 8.69 -3.18 15.45
N LEU A 4 7.93 -2.24 14.89
CA LEU A 4 7.87 -1.97 13.46
C LEU A 4 8.17 -0.48 13.26
N GLU A 5 9.24 -0.19 12.50
CA GLU A 5 9.65 1.18 12.15
C GLU A 5 9.85 2.09 13.37
N GLY A 6 10.47 1.55 14.42
CA GLY A 6 10.73 2.27 15.67
C GLY A 6 9.52 2.44 16.59
N LYS A 7 8.33 1.97 16.20
CA LYS A 7 7.12 1.99 17.05
C LYS A 7 6.84 0.62 17.66
N LEU A 8 6.57 0.60 18.97
CA LEU A 8 6.15 -0.60 19.70
C LEU A 8 4.64 -0.85 19.51
N TYR A 9 4.30 -2.06 19.09
CA TYR A 9 2.93 -2.56 18.97
C TYR A 9 2.64 -3.65 20.00
N PRO A 10 1.41 -3.72 20.56
CA PRO A 10 1.01 -4.82 21.42
C PRO A 10 0.93 -6.14 20.64
N PHE A 11 0.91 -7.26 21.36
CA PHE A 11 0.62 -8.56 20.75
C PHE A 11 -0.82 -8.60 20.24
N GLY A 12 -1.04 -9.26 19.10
CA GLY A 12 -2.33 -9.37 18.43
C GLY A 12 -2.34 -8.81 17.00
N GLU A 13 -3.55 -8.61 16.48
CA GLU A 13 -3.78 -8.09 15.13
C GLU A 13 -3.67 -6.57 15.08
N ILE A 14 -2.97 -6.07 14.07
CA ILE A 14 -2.81 -4.67 13.74
C ILE A 14 -3.44 -4.48 12.37
N LEU A 15 -4.67 -3.97 12.35
CA LEU A 15 -5.49 -3.90 11.14
C LEU A 15 -4.88 -3.01 10.06
N ARG A 16 -4.21 -1.92 10.46
CA ARG A 16 -3.55 -0.99 9.54
C ARG A 16 -2.45 -0.21 10.24
N THR A 17 -1.25 -0.27 9.69
CA THR A 17 -0.11 0.57 10.07
C THR A 17 -0.10 1.87 9.27
N HIS A 18 0.77 2.81 9.64
CA HIS A 18 0.92 4.07 8.90
C HIS A 18 1.40 3.85 7.46
N ASN A 19 2.19 2.79 7.23
CA ASN A 19 2.71 2.41 5.92
C ASN A 19 1.83 1.40 5.19
N CYS A 20 0.53 1.35 5.52
CA CYS A 20 -0.43 0.54 4.80
C CYS A 20 -0.16 -0.97 4.83
N PHE A 21 0.29 -1.47 5.98
CA PHE A 21 0.38 -2.90 6.23
C PHE A 21 -0.68 -3.36 7.23
N ARG A 22 -1.23 -4.54 7.00
CA ARG A 22 -1.90 -5.31 8.03
C ARG A 22 -0.87 -6.25 8.64
N CYS A 23 -0.75 -6.24 9.95
CA CYS A 23 0.22 -7.07 10.64
C CYS A 23 -0.39 -7.91 11.76
N SER A 24 0.26 -9.02 12.08
CA SER A 24 -0.03 -9.88 13.22
C SER A 24 1.24 -9.98 14.07
N CYS A 25 1.19 -9.45 15.29
CA CYS A 25 2.30 -9.48 16.22
C CYS A 25 2.13 -10.66 17.20
N LYS A 26 2.96 -11.68 17.06
CA LYS A 26 3.00 -12.85 17.93
C LYS A 26 4.19 -12.76 18.89
N GLN A 27 4.27 -13.69 19.84
CA GLN A 27 5.34 -13.69 20.85
C GLN A 27 6.75 -13.82 20.27
N LYS A 28 6.90 -14.54 19.15
CA LYS A 28 8.20 -14.84 18.55
C LYS A 28 8.50 -14.05 17.28
N GLU A 29 7.48 -13.58 16.59
CA GLU A 29 7.61 -12.99 15.26
C GLU A 29 6.42 -12.08 14.93
N MET A 30 6.62 -11.24 13.92
CA MET A 30 5.60 -10.36 13.36
C MET A 30 5.46 -10.65 11.87
N PHE A 31 4.23 -10.85 11.43
CA PHE A 31 3.90 -11.00 10.01
C PHE A 31 3.22 -9.74 9.53
N CYS A 32 3.56 -9.24 8.36
CA CYS A 32 2.92 -8.08 7.74
C CYS A 32 2.62 -8.37 6.26
N CYS A 33 1.44 -7.95 5.83
CA CYS A 33 1.02 -7.97 4.42
C CYS A 33 0.69 -6.54 4.00
N SER A 34 1.09 -6.14 2.79
CA SER A 34 0.69 -4.87 2.21
C SER A 34 -0.83 -4.85 1.98
N LEU A 35 -1.45 -3.70 2.21
CA LEU A 35 -2.86 -3.46 1.88
C LEU A 35 -3.06 -2.94 0.46
N PHE A 36 -1.99 -2.46 -0.18
CA PHE A 36 -2.00 -1.93 -1.54
C PHE A 36 -1.71 -3.02 -2.57
N HIS A 37 -2.28 -2.84 -3.76
CA HIS A 37 -2.01 -3.65 -4.93
C HIS A 37 -1.16 -2.85 -5.91
N THR A 38 -0.04 -3.43 -6.35
CA THR A 38 0.91 -2.74 -7.22
C THR A 38 0.44 -2.86 -8.67
N PRO A 39 0.11 -1.76 -9.37
CA PRO A 39 -0.32 -1.80 -10.76
C PRO A 39 0.87 -2.13 -11.65
N ILE A 40 0.74 -3.18 -12.46
CA ILE A 40 1.79 -3.65 -13.38
C ILE A 40 1.40 -3.45 -14.85
N GLY A 41 0.11 -3.43 -15.15
CA GLY A 41 -0.45 -3.20 -16.49
C GLY A 41 -1.24 -1.90 -16.55
N TYR A 42 -0.67 -0.89 -17.21
CA TYR A 42 -1.29 0.40 -17.53
C TYR A 42 -0.50 1.09 -18.65
N ASP A 43 -1.02 2.17 -19.21
CA ASP A 43 -0.29 3.00 -20.17
C ASP A 43 0.88 3.74 -19.50
N LYS A 44 2.09 3.16 -19.55
CA LYS A 44 3.29 3.74 -18.95
C LYS A 44 3.79 5.00 -19.67
N GLU A 45 3.36 5.23 -20.91
CA GLU A 45 3.76 6.40 -21.70
C GLU A 45 3.00 7.65 -21.24
N ASN A 46 1.67 7.54 -21.10
CA ASN A 46 0.82 8.68 -20.76
C ASN A 46 0.40 8.76 -19.29
N CYS A 47 0.58 7.68 -18.52
CA CYS A 47 0.14 7.61 -17.13
C CYS A 47 1.29 7.40 -16.14
N LYS A 48 1.06 7.81 -14.90
CA LYS A 48 1.98 7.64 -13.77
C LYS A 48 1.22 7.06 -12.57
N VAL A 49 1.99 6.43 -11.69
CA VAL A 49 1.48 5.83 -10.47
C VAL A 49 1.76 6.75 -9.29
N VAL A 50 0.77 6.97 -8.44
CA VAL A 50 0.87 7.79 -7.22
C VAL A 50 0.35 6.96 -6.05
N PHE A 51 1.11 6.90 -4.96
CA PHE A 51 0.64 6.20 -3.76
C PHE A 51 -0.35 7.07 -2.98
N ASN A 52 -1.52 6.52 -2.69
CA ASN A 52 -2.56 7.16 -1.91
C ASN A 52 -2.58 6.59 -0.50
N ASN A 53 -1.97 7.33 0.44
CA ASN A 53 -1.91 6.96 1.86
C ASN A 53 -3.30 6.88 2.53
N GLN A 54 -4.31 7.58 2.01
CA GLN A 54 -5.65 7.58 2.58
C GLN A 54 -6.38 6.28 2.25
N THR A 55 -6.31 5.83 1.00
CA THR A 55 -6.92 4.57 0.55
C THR A 55 -6.01 3.36 0.76
N CYS A 56 -4.72 3.58 1.03
CA CYS A 56 -3.69 2.54 1.03
C CYS A 56 -3.65 1.76 -0.29
N ASN A 57 -3.65 2.49 -1.40
CA ASN A 57 -3.50 1.89 -2.72
C ASN A 57 -2.77 2.82 -3.69
N TYR A 58 -2.49 2.34 -4.88
CA TYR A 58 -1.91 3.14 -5.96
C TYR A 58 -2.99 3.68 -6.89
N ASP A 59 -2.99 4.99 -7.09
CA ASP A 59 -3.79 5.66 -8.10
C ASP A 59 -2.96 5.76 -9.39
N VAL A 60 -3.54 5.36 -10.51
CA VAL A 60 -2.91 5.50 -11.83
C VAL A 60 -3.59 6.65 -12.55
N VAL A 61 -2.86 7.72 -12.81
CA VAL A 61 -3.40 8.99 -13.33
C VAL A 61 -2.61 9.47 -14.54
N GLN A 62 -3.22 10.35 -15.34
CA GLN A 62 -2.54 10.93 -16.49
C GLN A 62 -1.36 11.80 -16.05
N LYS A 63 -0.28 11.78 -16.84
CA LYS A 63 0.90 12.63 -16.60
C LYS A 63 0.58 14.11 -16.84
N SER A 64 -0.24 14.39 -17.86
CA SER A 64 -0.68 15.74 -18.24
C SER A 64 -1.70 16.33 -17.25
N ASP A 65 -2.58 15.50 -16.70
CA ASP A 65 -3.64 15.91 -15.79
C ASP A 65 -3.84 14.86 -14.67
N PRO A 66 -3.21 15.04 -13.50
CA PRO A 66 -3.31 14.10 -12.39
C PRO A 66 -4.71 13.95 -11.79
N SER A 67 -5.69 14.78 -12.18
CA SER A 67 -7.08 14.62 -11.74
C SER A 67 -7.83 13.53 -12.52
N LYS A 68 -7.26 13.06 -13.65
CA LYS A 68 -7.85 12.03 -14.50
C LYS A 68 -7.19 10.69 -14.27
N GLU A 69 -8.01 9.70 -13.94
CA GLU A 69 -7.58 8.31 -13.81
C GLU A 69 -7.27 7.67 -15.17
N CYS A 70 -6.36 6.70 -15.14
CA CYS A 70 -6.02 5.84 -16.25
C CYS A 70 -6.53 4.42 -15.98
N ALA A 71 -6.85 3.70 -17.06
CA ALA A 71 -7.22 2.30 -16.97
C ALA A 71 -6.05 1.44 -16.47
N VAL A 72 -6.36 0.54 -15.54
CA VAL A 72 -5.43 -0.47 -15.02
C VAL A 72 -5.94 -1.84 -15.44
N TYR A 73 -5.05 -2.63 -16.06
CA TYR A 73 -5.40 -3.94 -16.64
C TYR A 73 -4.92 -5.09 -15.75
N SER A 74 -3.92 -4.88 -14.90
CA SER A 74 -3.40 -5.90 -13.99
C SER A 74 -2.63 -5.32 -12.80
N CYS A 75 -2.75 -5.99 -11.66
CA CYS A 75 -2.08 -5.67 -10.40
C CYS A 75 -1.45 -6.93 -9.77
N VAL A 76 -0.49 -6.72 -8.87
CA VAL A 76 0.10 -7.75 -7.99
C VAL A 76 -0.01 -7.36 -6.53
#